data_AF-A0AAC9PPV6-F1
#
_entry.id   AF-A0AAC9PPV6-F1
#
_cell.length_a   1.000
_cell.length_b   1.000
_cell.length_c   1.000
_cell.angle_alpha   90.00
_cell.angle_beta   90.00
_cell.angle_gamma   90.00
#
_symmetry.space_group_name_H-M   'P 1'
#
loop_
_entity.id
_entity.type
_entity.pdbx_description
1 polymer ?
#
loop_
_entity_poly.entity_id
_entity_poly.type
_entity_poly.pdbx_seq_one_letter_code
_entity_poly.pdbx_strand_id
1 'polypeptide(L)'
;MRQTRWTAAALAALVACGGLAASASAGERTPDHSSVGTFDVMSDIQGGLQAFRDVREAAHELAPDSKALVINGDIVDRGYDFEYQEVTDIIAETPGPQTTLSSIGNHEAYAPAWCSPTALCQPSWPNGFTEEELYESFFAFAGRDEVYAEQVVDGIPLLALGTERLMWWEDPNLDDHVYLSDEQLDWLRARLDHHTRDGRPAFVFTHYPLYDTVTSSDGTSGEFHLQDEELRQVLGDYPQAVLFSSHTHSSLRDDKWARRVTVPGGHPDGFTAVNTGAVLNRQVLQVSLGSDGARIRARDVAADEWVQDLVIPTVDPRLPAAGLRVDPVSEHVAPGASVEVTAEFANLSSRRLIHVRLEPVVPEGWAAERIAESGRRHLGRGETASATWRLSPVDGVEQSDVLDFAVDAEYGRGSKAGRISEQASIEIVEAPSGTSYVSDLPFLSSSNGIGPVERDLSNGAIGEGDGHPLTVNGVRYDKGLGTMAPSETVVHLGQNCTRFAASVGVDDRAPQSSQNRPDDGRGDGGDVVFQVWADDEKVWDSGVVHAGEGARDMDVHLNDAETLRLVVTDGGDENWWDYADWGLARVTCGG
;
A
#
# COMPACT_ATOMS: atom_id res chain seq x y z
N MET A 1 8.64 31.69 67.07
CA MET A 1 7.86 30.96 66.04
C MET A 1 8.41 31.35 64.68
N ARG A 2 8.93 30.34 63.97
CA ARG A 2 9.05 30.17 62.51
C ARG A 2 9.27 31.38 61.58
N GLN A 3 10.40 31.23 60.86
CA GLN A 3 10.70 31.48 59.44
C GLN A 3 11.62 32.65 59.13
N THR A 4 12.87 32.29 58.79
CA THR A 4 13.87 33.16 58.19
C THR A 4 14.48 32.37 57.03
N ARG A 5 14.23 32.81 55.79
CA ARG A 5 14.91 32.33 54.59
C ARG A 5 16.29 33.00 54.53
N TRP A 6 17.33 32.19 54.46
CA TRP A 6 18.70 32.64 54.27
C TRP A 6 19.06 32.64 52.79
N THR A 7 19.57 33.77 52.33
CA THR A 7 20.43 33.90 51.16
C THR A 7 21.88 33.63 51.60
N ALA A 8 22.64 32.86 50.81
CA ALA A 8 24.02 33.16 50.39
C ALA A 8 24.75 31.89 49.86
N ALA A 9 25.22 32.03 48.62
CA ALA A 9 26.52 31.66 48.07
C ALA A 9 27.21 30.34 48.47
N ALA A 10 27.60 29.56 47.45
CA ALA A 10 28.81 28.76 47.50
C ALA A 10 29.58 28.87 46.17
N LEU A 11 30.84 29.29 46.28
CA LEU A 11 31.90 29.21 45.29
C LEU A 11 32.15 27.75 44.89
N ALA A 12 32.51 27.52 43.62
CA ALA A 12 33.46 26.46 43.27
C ALA A 12 34.26 26.88 42.03
N ALA A 13 35.59 26.89 42.17
CA ALA A 13 36.54 27.04 41.09
C ALA A 13 37.48 25.82 41.08
N LEU A 14 37.61 25.20 39.90
CA LEU A 14 38.75 24.42 39.37
C LEU A 14 39.14 23.12 40.15
N VAL A 15 39.32 21.93 39.54
CA VAL A 15 40.19 21.59 38.39
C VAL A 15 39.76 20.26 37.70
N ALA A 16 39.75 20.31 36.37
CA ALA A 16 40.07 19.31 35.31
C ALA A 16 39.83 17.79 35.50
N CYS A 17 39.10 17.21 34.53
CA CYS A 17 39.65 16.21 33.61
C CYS A 17 38.78 16.04 32.35
N GLY A 18 39.37 16.29 31.18
CA GLY A 18 39.03 15.64 29.90
C GLY A 18 37.71 15.99 29.22
N GLY A 19 37.70 17.03 28.39
CA GLY A 19 36.67 17.26 27.38
C GLY A 19 37.21 18.19 26.30
N LEU A 20 37.78 17.61 25.24
CA LEU A 20 38.27 18.35 24.07
C LEU A 20 37.08 19.00 23.36
N ALA A 21 36.84 20.27 23.67
CA ALA A 21 36.23 21.20 22.74
C ALA A 21 37.32 21.63 21.74
N ALA A 22 37.22 21.15 20.51
CA ALA A 22 37.87 21.72 19.33
C ALA A 22 36.72 22.14 18.40
N SER A 23 36.36 23.41 18.42
CA SER A 23 36.78 24.40 17.42
C SER A 23 36.29 24.05 16.02
N ALA A 24 35.36 24.87 15.55
CA ALA A 24 34.90 24.95 14.18
C ALA A 24 36.08 24.92 13.19
N SER A 25 36.11 23.87 12.39
CA SER A 25 36.37 23.90 10.96
C SER A 25 36.03 22.51 10.41
N ALA A 26 34.74 22.16 10.43
CA ALA A 26 34.24 21.14 9.53
C ALA A 26 34.36 21.78 8.15
N GLY A 27 35.43 21.45 7.43
CA GLY A 27 35.54 21.79 6.03
C GLY A 27 34.29 21.28 5.35
N GLU A 28 33.55 22.20 4.73
CA GLU A 28 32.64 21.92 3.65
C GLU A 28 33.32 20.94 2.70
N ARG A 29 32.97 19.66 2.80
CA ARG A 29 32.82 18.88 1.59
C ARG A 29 31.43 19.18 1.08
N THR A 30 31.29 20.36 0.49
CA THR A 30 30.36 20.51 -0.64
C THR A 30 30.65 19.35 -1.59
N PRO A 31 29.68 18.49 -1.90
CA PRO A 31 29.85 17.52 -2.97
C PRO A 31 30.38 18.26 -4.20
N ASP A 32 31.42 17.70 -4.80
CA ASP A 32 32.13 18.29 -5.93
C ASP A 32 31.16 18.58 -7.08
N HIS A 33 31.34 19.74 -7.70
CA HIS A 33 30.52 20.25 -8.79
C HIS A 33 30.76 19.43 -10.05
N SER A 34 30.00 18.35 -10.21
CA SER A 34 29.51 17.93 -11.52
C SER A 34 28.08 17.42 -11.37
N SER A 35 27.14 18.33 -11.08
CA SER A 35 25.72 18.03 -11.23
C SER A 35 25.48 17.63 -12.68
N VAL A 36 24.93 16.43 -12.88
CA VAL A 36 24.41 15.96 -14.16
C VAL A 36 23.24 16.89 -14.57
N GLY A 37 22.43 17.34 -13.61
CA GLY A 37 21.45 18.41 -13.81
C GLY A 37 20.59 18.66 -12.56
N THR A 38 19.74 19.68 -12.64
CA THR A 38 18.75 20.03 -11.62
C THR A 38 17.36 20.04 -12.26
N PHE A 39 16.32 19.64 -11.53
CA PHE A 39 14.92 19.79 -11.91
C PHE A 39 14.10 20.27 -10.72
N ASP A 40 12.97 20.90 -11.00
CA ASP A 40 12.02 21.40 -10.00
C ASP A 40 10.82 20.44 -9.90
N VAL A 41 10.29 20.24 -8.70
CA VAL A 41 9.07 19.42 -8.46
C VAL A 41 8.03 20.30 -7.78
N MET A 42 6.85 20.34 -8.38
CA MET A 42 5.67 21.06 -7.91
C MET A 42 4.47 20.13 -7.99
N SER A 43 3.41 20.44 -7.25
CA SER A 43 2.16 19.67 -7.24
C SER A 43 1.03 20.55 -6.68
N ASP A 44 -0.22 20.11 -6.84
CA ASP A 44 -1.38 20.70 -6.18
C ASP A 44 -1.50 22.20 -6.50
N ILE A 45 -1.63 22.48 -7.80
CA ILE A 45 -1.87 23.83 -8.30
C ILE A 45 -3.33 24.20 -8.04
N GLN A 46 -4.27 23.33 -8.39
CA GLN A 46 -5.71 23.44 -8.08
C GLN A 46 -6.29 24.85 -8.29
N GLY A 47 -6.06 25.45 -9.46
CA GLY A 47 -6.53 26.81 -9.78
C GLY A 47 -5.79 27.95 -9.05
N GLY A 48 -4.80 27.63 -8.22
CA GLY A 48 -3.86 28.55 -7.56
C GLY A 48 -2.87 29.21 -8.52
N LEU A 49 -3.33 29.73 -9.65
CA LEU A 49 -2.53 30.20 -10.77
C LEU A 49 -1.49 31.26 -10.40
N GLN A 50 -1.85 32.20 -9.51
CA GLN A 50 -0.88 33.20 -9.03
C GLN A 50 0.19 32.56 -8.13
N ALA A 51 -0.19 31.58 -7.30
CA ALA A 51 0.76 30.84 -6.49
C ALA A 51 1.75 30.07 -7.37
N PHE A 52 1.25 29.44 -8.43
CA PHE A 52 2.08 28.74 -9.40
C PHE A 52 3.08 29.66 -10.10
N ARG A 53 2.66 30.86 -10.55
CA ARG A 53 3.60 31.86 -11.10
C ARG A 53 4.69 32.21 -10.11
N ASP A 54 4.31 32.60 -8.90
CA ASP A 54 5.27 33.07 -7.89
C ASP A 54 6.27 31.97 -7.52
N VAL A 55 5.80 30.71 -7.39
CA VAL A 55 6.66 29.55 -7.11
C VAL A 55 7.60 29.24 -8.27
N ARG A 56 7.13 29.30 -9.52
CA ARG A 56 7.97 29.09 -10.72
C ARG A 56 9.05 30.15 -10.87
N GLU A 57 8.69 31.41 -10.72
CA GLU A 57 9.66 32.53 -10.79
C GLU A 57 10.73 32.37 -9.71
N ALA A 58 10.34 32.08 -8.47
CA ALA A 58 11.28 31.84 -7.38
C ALA A 58 12.17 30.60 -7.64
N ALA A 59 11.61 29.49 -8.14
CA ALA A 59 12.38 28.30 -8.49
C ALA A 59 13.43 28.60 -9.57
N HIS A 60 13.06 29.37 -10.61
CA HIS A 60 13.98 29.81 -11.64
C HIS A 60 15.08 30.72 -11.09
N GLU A 61 14.77 31.65 -10.19
CA GLU A 61 15.80 32.49 -9.55
C GLU A 61 16.81 31.65 -8.73
N LEU A 62 16.33 30.61 -8.05
CA LEU A 62 17.16 29.72 -7.24
C LEU A 62 18.03 28.77 -8.08
N ALA A 63 17.50 28.26 -9.21
CA ALA A 63 18.24 27.42 -10.15
C ALA A 63 17.89 27.77 -11.61
N PRO A 64 18.52 28.81 -12.19
CA PRO A 64 18.21 29.26 -13.56
C PRO A 64 18.47 28.20 -14.65
N ASP A 65 19.36 27.24 -14.36
CA ASP A 65 19.77 26.17 -15.26
C ASP A 65 18.97 24.87 -15.07
N SER A 66 17.90 24.90 -14.26
CA SER A 66 16.97 23.77 -14.08
C SER A 66 16.46 23.27 -15.43
N LYS A 67 16.50 21.94 -15.60
CA LYS A 67 16.33 21.27 -16.89
C LYS A 67 14.90 20.84 -17.16
N ALA A 68 14.14 20.54 -16.10
CA ALA A 68 12.78 20.06 -16.19
C ALA A 68 11.94 20.57 -15.03
N LEU A 69 10.64 20.65 -15.27
CA LEU A 69 9.62 20.77 -14.22
C LEU A 69 8.83 19.47 -14.15
N VAL A 70 8.72 18.90 -12.96
CA VAL A 70 7.77 17.85 -12.66
C VAL A 70 6.53 18.45 -12.00
N ILE A 71 5.34 18.12 -12.49
CA ILE A 71 4.04 18.47 -11.88
C ILE A 71 3.36 17.19 -11.40
N ASN A 72 3.41 16.91 -10.09
CA ASN A 72 3.04 15.61 -9.52
C ASN A 72 1.54 15.51 -9.18
N GLY A 73 0.68 15.73 -10.17
CA GLY A 73 -0.79 15.66 -10.05
C GLY A 73 -1.44 16.94 -9.52
N ASP A 74 -2.76 16.98 -9.59
CA ASP A 74 -3.60 18.13 -9.23
C ASP A 74 -3.12 19.42 -9.92
N ILE A 75 -2.90 19.27 -11.22
CA ILE A 75 -2.46 20.28 -12.16
C ILE A 75 -3.54 21.35 -12.31
N VAL A 76 -4.79 20.90 -12.37
CA VAL A 76 -5.98 21.74 -12.57
C VAL A 76 -6.88 21.71 -11.35
N ASP A 77 -7.90 22.57 -11.31
CA ASP A 77 -8.89 22.55 -10.22
C ASP A 77 -9.93 21.45 -10.43
N ARG A 78 -10.33 21.17 -11.69
CA ARG A 78 -11.45 20.26 -11.96
C ARG A 78 -11.27 19.33 -13.15
N GLY A 79 -10.37 19.59 -14.10
CA GLY A 79 -10.18 18.72 -15.26
C GLY A 79 -10.69 19.29 -16.57
N TYR A 80 -11.06 20.58 -16.61
CA TYR A 80 -11.47 21.21 -17.87
C TYR A 80 -10.26 21.60 -18.75
N ASP A 81 -10.38 21.46 -20.06
CA ASP A 81 -9.37 21.88 -21.05
C ASP A 81 -8.84 23.31 -20.83
N PHE A 82 -9.70 24.26 -20.49
CA PHE A 82 -9.27 25.64 -20.29
C PHE A 82 -8.39 25.81 -19.04
N GLU A 83 -8.55 24.96 -18.02
CA GLU A 83 -7.72 24.99 -16.80
C GLU A 83 -6.31 24.47 -17.13
N TYR A 84 -6.21 23.42 -17.95
CA TYR A 84 -4.93 22.96 -18.48
C TYR A 84 -4.25 24.02 -19.34
N GLN A 85 -5.03 24.76 -20.14
CA GLN A 85 -4.50 25.88 -20.93
C GLN A 85 -3.98 27.01 -20.04
N GLU A 86 -4.69 27.37 -18.97
CA GLU A 86 -4.24 28.39 -18.01
C GLU A 86 -2.90 28.02 -17.36
N VAL A 87 -2.71 26.75 -16.99
CA VAL A 87 -1.42 26.25 -16.49
C VAL A 87 -0.36 26.34 -17.59
N THR A 88 -0.66 25.84 -18.80
CA THR A 88 0.25 25.87 -19.96
C THR A 88 0.72 27.30 -20.29
N ASP A 89 -0.18 28.27 -20.25
CA ASP A 89 0.12 29.68 -20.49
C ASP A 89 1.10 30.21 -19.44
N ILE A 90 0.92 29.86 -18.17
CA ILE A 90 1.86 30.24 -17.11
C ILE A 90 3.25 29.61 -17.35
N ILE A 91 3.30 28.34 -17.77
CA ILE A 91 4.57 27.68 -18.10
C ILE A 91 5.32 28.45 -19.19
N ALA A 92 4.60 28.87 -20.23
CA ALA A 92 5.17 29.61 -21.37
C ALA A 92 5.55 31.06 -21.04
N GLU A 93 4.82 31.70 -20.12
CA GLU A 93 5.01 33.12 -19.78
C GLU A 93 6.06 33.36 -18.69
N THR A 94 6.31 32.36 -17.83
CA THR A 94 7.29 32.46 -16.73
C THR A 94 8.65 31.88 -17.14
N PRO A 95 9.76 32.44 -16.62
CA PRO A 95 11.08 31.87 -16.87
C PRO A 95 11.23 30.52 -16.13
N GLY A 96 12.07 29.63 -16.67
CA GLY A 96 12.27 28.28 -16.13
C GLY A 96 12.20 27.19 -17.19
N PRO A 97 12.30 25.91 -16.78
CA PRO A 97 12.23 24.78 -17.69
C PRO A 97 10.88 24.71 -18.41
N GLN A 98 10.96 24.43 -19.70
CA GLN A 98 9.81 24.19 -20.59
C GLN A 98 9.58 22.69 -20.83
N THR A 99 10.58 21.86 -20.54
CA THR A 99 10.44 20.41 -20.54
C THR A 99 9.71 20.00 -19.27
N THR A 100 8.53 19.39 -19.43
CA THR A 100 7.67 18.97 -18.33
C THR A 100 7.48 17.46 -18.31
N LEU A 101 7.35 16.91 -17.11
CA LEU A 101 6.75 15.59 -16.85
C LEU A 101 5.61 15.80 -15.85
N SER A 102 4.46 15.21 -16.11
CA SER A 102 3.32 15.30 -15.19
C SER A 102 2.81 13.91 -14.83
N SER A 103 2.30 13.75 -13.62
CA SER A 103 1.43 12.65 -13.23
C SER A 103 -0.01 13.15 -13.13
N ILE A 104 -0.97 12.23 -13.23
CA ILE A 104 -2.38 12.52 -13.01
C ILE A 104 -2.70 12.45 -11.51
N GLY A 105 -3.52 13.37 -11.01
CA GLY A 105 -4.11 13.41 -9.67
C GLY A 105 -5.63 13.34 -9.74
N ASN A 106 -6.29 13.57 -8.61
CA ASN A 106 -7.75 13.44 -8.52
C ASN A 106 -8.50 14.65 -9.06
N HIS A 107 -7.92 15.85 -8.98
CA HIS A 107 -8.57 17.04 -9.52
C HIS A 107 -8.72 17.01 -11.04
N GLU A 108 -8.00 16.14 -11.74
CA GLU A 108 -8.19 15.90 -13.16
C GLU A 108 -9.53 15.20 -13.49
N ALA A 109 -10.25 14.67 -12.48
CA ALA A 109 -11.46 13.87 -12.65
C ALA A 109 -12.76 14.53 -12.15
N TYR A 110 -12.74 15.80 -11.71
CA TYR A 110 -13.88 16.43 -11.01
C TYR A 110 -14.88 17.17 -11.89
N ALA A 111 -14.54 17.50 -13.15
CA ALA A 111 -15.42 18.17 -14.11
C ALA A 111 -16.81 17.51 -14.26
N PRO A 112 -16.96 16.17 -14.20
CA PRO A 112 -18.25 15.51 -14.26
C PRO A 112 -19.23 15.88 -13.14
N ALA A 113 -18.78 16.46 -12.02
CA ALA A 113 -19.65 16.94 -10.93
C ALA A 113 -20.42 18.25 -11.25
N TRP A 114 -20.18 18.83 -12.42
CA TRP A 114 -20.63 20.16 -12.80
C TRP A 114 -21.36 20.14 -14.15
N CYS A 115 -22.52 20.82 -14.25
CA CYS A 115 -23.26 20.97 -15.52
C CYS A 115 -22.71 22.12 -16.37
N SER A 116 -21.90 22.97 -15.75
CA SER A 116 -21.12 24.02 -16.40
C SER A 116 -19.93 24.36 -15.52
N PRO A 117 -18.87 24.99 -16.05
CA PRO A 117 -17.71 25.43 -15.26
C PRO A 117 -18.02 26.39 -14.10
N THR A 118 -19.27 26.80 -13.90
CA THR A 118 -19.68 27.69 -12.81
C THR A 118 -20.84 27.14 -11.95
N ALA A 119 -21.36 25.95 -12.26
CA ALA A 119 -22.51 25.39 -11.56
C ALA A 119 -22.35 23.90 -11.23
N LEU A 120 -22.24 23.59 -9.93
CA LEU A 120 -22.28 22.23 -9.38
C LEU A 120 -23.65 21.59 -9.58
N CYS A 121 -23.66 20.32 -9.94
CA CYS A 121 -24.86 19.48 -9.97
C CYS A 121 -24.48 17.99 -9.86
N GLN A 122 -23.88 17.64 -8.72
CA GLN A 122 -23.53 16.28 -8.36
C GLN A 122 -24.69 15.27 -8.50
N PRO A 123 -25.98 15.60 -8.21
CA PRO A 123 -27.07 14.62 -8.36
C PRO A 123 -27.31 14.12 -9.80
N SER A 124 -26.77 14.80 -10.81
CA SER A 124 -26.88 14.42 -12.23
C SER A 124 -25.53 14.12 -12.87
N TRP A 125 -24.50 13.92 -12.05
CA TRP A 125 -23.21 13.41 -12.51
C TRP A 125 -23.41 12.11 -13.35
N PRO A 126 -22.57 11.84 -14.36
CA PRO A 126 -21.38 12.59 -14.78
C PRO A 126 -21.66 13.79 -15.69
N ASN A 127 -22.91 14.28 -15.73
CA ASN A 127 -23.29 15.49 -16.45
C ASN A 127 -22.88 15.52 -17.94
N GLY A 128 -22.81 14.34 -18.56
CA GLY A 128 -22.51 14.16 -19.99
C GLY A 128 -21.04 13.91 -20.31
N PHE A 129 -20.15 13.83 -19.32
CA PHE A 129 -18.76 13.43 -19.50
C PHE A 129 -18.62 11.91 -19.65
N THR A 130 -17.61 11.50 -20.42
CA THR A 130 -17.08 10.13 -20.39
C THR A 130 -15.74 10.08 -19.65
N GLU A 131 -15.34 8.89 -19.20
CA GLU A 131 -14.01 8.67 -18.64
C GLU A 131 -12.90 9.03 -19.66
N GLU A 132 -13.10 8.62 -20.91
CA GLU A 132 -12.16 8.87 -22.02
C GLU A 132 -11.89 10.38 -22.22
N GLU A 133 -12.91 11.23 -22.14
CA GLU A 133 -12.75 12.69 -22.30
C GLU A 133 -11.83 13.31 -21.23
N LEU A 134 -11.83 12.78 -20.00
CA LEU A 134 -10.95 13.27 -18.93
C LEU A 134 -9.50 12.88 -19.18
N TYR A 135 -9.26 11.64 -19.60
CA TYR A 135 -7.92 11.20 -20.00
C TYR A 135 -7.43 11.93 -21.23
N GLU A 136 -8.27 12.15 -22.25
CA GLU A 136 -7.91 12.93 -23.44
C GLU A 136 -7.43 14.35 -23.08
N SER A 137 -8.09 14.99 -22.12
CA SER A 137 -7.72 16.32 -21.62
C SER A 137 -6.32 16.30 -20.96
N PHE A 138 -6.08 15.33 -20.06
CA PHE A 138 -4.77 15.13 -19.43
C PHE A 138 -3.69 14.79 -20.46
N PHE A 139 -3.98 13.90 -21.40
CA PHE A 139 -3.09 13.45 -22.47
C PHE A 139 -2.68 14.60 -23.41
N ALA A 140 -3.63 15.46 -23.77
CA ALA A 140 -3.35 16.65 -24.54
C ALA A 140 -2.39 17.59 -23.81
N PHE A 141 -2.58 17.80 -22.49
CA PHE A 141 -1.67 18.60 -21.67
C PHE A 141 -0.28 17.96 -21.51
N ALA A 142 -0.25 16.66 -21.21
CA ALA A 142 0.99 15.91 -20.97
C ALA A 142 1.78 15.60 -22.25
N GLY A 143 1.14 15.71 -23.43
CA GLY A 143 1.74 15.42 -24.72
C GLY A 143 2.00 13.93 -24.95
N ARG A 144 1.16 13.06 -24.39
CA ARG A 144 1.25 11.58 -24.46
C ARG A 144 -0.14 10.95 -24.34
N ASP A 145 -0.27 9.67 -24.64
CA ASP A 145 -1.53 8.90 -24.65
C ASP A 145 -1.60 7.83 -23.54
N GLU A 146 -0.72 7.93 -22.54
CA GLU A 146 -0.66 7.02 -21.38
C GLU A 146 -0.54 7.82 -20.08
N VAL A 147 -1.06 7.26 -18.98
CA VAL A 147 -1.06 7.92 -17.66
C VAL A 147 0.29 7.82 -16.95
N TYR A 148 1.10 6.83 -17.29
CA TYR A 148 2.47 6.65 -16.83
C TYR A 148 3.46 6.93 -17.95
N ALA A 149 4.66 7.40 -17.61
CA ALA A 149 5.68 7.68 -18.61
C ALA A 149 7.09 7.79 -18.03
N GLU A 150 8.06 7.65 -18.92
CA GLU A 150 9.46 7.93 -18.67
C GLU A 150 9.90 9.18 -19.43
N GLN A 151 10.60 10.07 -18.73
CA GLN A 151 11.34 11.15 -19.37
C GLN A 151 12.76 11.21 -18.83
N VAL A 152 13.75 11.12 -19.72
CA VAL A 152 15.16 11.26 -19.37
C VAL A 152 15.64 12.64 -19.78
N VAL A 153 15.91 13.50 -18.81
CA VAL A 153 16.36 14.89 -19.05
C VAL A 153 17.78 15.05 -18.58
N ASP A 154 18.71 15.33 -19.50
CA ASP A 154 20.15 15.45 -19.22
C ASP A 154 20.73 14.22 -18.47
N GLY A 155 20.17 13.03 -18.70
CA GLY A 155 20.57 11.80 -18.01
C GLY A 155 19.96 11.60 -16.62
N ILE A 156 18.99 12.43 -16.24
CA ILE A 156 18.14 12.28 -15.05
C ILE A 156 16.89 11.47 -15.43
N PRO A 157 16.66 10.29 -14.85
CA PRO A 157 15.46 9.50 -15.11
C PRO A 157 14.30 9.97 -14.24
N LEU A 158 13.24 10.44 -14.88
CA LEU A 158 11.99 10.87 -14.25
C LEU A 158 10.89 9.89 -14.70
N LEU A 159 10.25 9.22 -13.74
CA LEU A 159 9.25 8.17 -13.99
C LEU A 159 7.93 8.58 -13.35
N ALA A 160 6.90 8.87 -14.14
CA ALA A 160 5.56 9.17 -13.65
C ALA A 160 4.70 7.91 -13.69
N LEU A 161 3.94 7.70 -12.62
CA LEU A 161 2.86 6.71 -12.49
C LEU A 161 1.52 7.45 -12.47
N GLY A 162 0.46 6.77 -12.87
CA GLY A 162 -0.88 7.33 -12.88
C GLY A 162 -1.95 6.25 -12.82
N THR A 163 -3.13 6.59 -12.32
CA THR A 163 -4.26 5.65 -12.30
C THR A 163 -4.68 5.36 -13.74
N GLU A 164 -4.79 4.08 -14.08
CA GLU A 164 -5.22 3.63 -15.41
C GLU A 164 -6.76 3.54 -15.54
N ARG A 165 -7.45 3.66 -14.40
CA ARG A 165 -8.91 3.65 -14.30
C ARG A 165 -9.37 4.70 -13.31
N LEU A 166 -10.42 5.42 -13.64
CA LEU A 166 -11.09 6.31 -12.69
C LEU A 166 -12.09 5.46 -11.92
N MET A 167 -11.67 5.03 -10.73
CA MET A 167 -12.25 3.86 -10.06
C MET A 167 -13.73 3.96 -9.76
N TRP A 168 -14.29 5.17 -9.62
CA TRP A 168 -15.74 5.30 -9.48
C TRP A 168 -16.53 4.73 -10.66
N TRP A 169 -15.99 4.80 -11.90
CA TRP A 169 -16.64 4.27 -13.10
C TRP A 169 -16.67 2.74 -13.09
N GLU A 170 -15.70 2.14 -12.39
CA GLU A 170 -15.54 0.70 -12.25
C GLU A 170 -16.35 0.17 -11.05
N ASP A 171 -16.27 0.87 -9.92
CA ASP A 171 -16.96 0.58 -8.67
C ASP A 171 -17.41 1.89 -8.00
N PRO A 172 -18.73 2.15 -7.85
CA PRO A 172 -19.24 3.38 -7.26
C PRO A 172 -18.89 3.55 -5.77
N ASN A 173 -18.27 2.55 -5.13
CA ASN A 173 -17.77 2.64 -3.76
C ASN A 173 -16.31 3.09 -3.68
N LEU A 174 -15.59 3.00 -4.80
CA LEU A 174 -14.23 3.49 -4.91
C LEU A 174 -14.28 4.90 -5.51
N ASP A 175 -13.89 5.90 -4.72
CA ASP A 175 -13.85 7.29 -5.17
C ASP A 175 -12.58 7.54 -6.01
N ASP A 176 -11.70 8.42 -5.55
CA ASP A 176 -10.45 8.77 -6.23
C ASP A 176 -9.32 7.72 -6.06
N HIS A 177 -9.68 6.44 -5.85
CA HIS A 177 -8.70 5.36 -5.67
C HIS A 177 -7.83 5.20 -6.92
N VAL A 178 -6.57 4.82 -6.68
CA VAL A 178 -5.57 4.63 -7.72
C VAL A 178 -5.46 3.15 -8.05
N TYR A 179 -5.71 2.83 -9.32
CA TYR A 179 -5.48 1.52 -9.89
C TYR A 179 -4.24 1.50 -10.76
N LEU A 180 -3.31 0.61 -10.42
CA LEU A 180 -2.08 0.30 -11.15
C LEU A 180 -2.17 -1.14 -11.66
N SER A 181 -2.10 -1.31 -12.97
CA SER A 181 -2.07 -2.63 -13.60
C SER A 181 -0.73 -3.32 -13.37
N ASP A 182 -0.74 -4.66 -13.50
CA ASP A 182 0.48 -5.46 -13.55
C ASP A 182 1.44 -4.96 -14.65
N GLU A 183 0.91 -4.48 -15.77
CA GLU A 183 1.71 -3.94 -16.88
C GLU A 183 2.46 -2.66 -16.46
N GLN A 184 1.80 -1.74 -15.77
CA GLN A 184 2.43 -0.53 -15.24
C GLN A 184 3.47 -0.85 -14.17
N LEU A 185 3.18 -1.80 -13.27
CA LEU A 185 4.12 -2.24 -12.23
C LEU A 185 5.35 -2.95 -12.82
N ASP A 186 5.17 -3.81 -13.81
CA ASP A 186 6.26 -4.47 -14.52
C ASP A 186 7.09 -3.50 -15.36
N TRP A 187 6.43 -2.51 -15.98
CA TRP A 187 7.10 -1.40 -16.63
C TRP A 187 7.99 -0.65 -15.65
N LEU A 188 7.48 -0.30 -14.47
CA LEU A 188 8.23 0.40 -13.42
C LEU A 188 9.44 -0.43 -12.96
N ARG A 189 9.23 -1.72 -12.68
CA ARG A 189 10.34 -2.65 -12.36
C ARG A 189 11.41 -2.59 -13.42
N ALA A 190 11.04 -2.72 -14.71
CA ALA A 190 11.99 -2.70 -15.82
C ALA A 190 12.74 -1.37 -15.95
N ARG A 191 12.09 -0.23 -15.66
CA ARG A 191 12.72 1.10 -15.67
C ARG A 191 13.68 1.29 -14.50
N LEU A 192 13.29 0.92 -13.29
CA LEU A 192 14.17 0.92 -12.12
C LEU A 192 15.37 0.00 -12.35
N ASP A 193 15.15 -1.18 -12.91
CA ASP A 193 16.21 -2.11 -13.29
C ASP A 193 17.17 -1.55 -14.34
N HIS A 194 16.71 -0.63 -15.18
CA HIS A 194 17.54 0.04 -16.16
C HIS A 194 18.37 1.16 -15.54
N HIS A 195 17.72 2.09 -14.84
CA HIS A 195 18.33 3.34 -14.40
C HIS A 195 19.21 3.20 -13.17
N THR A 196 18.93 2.21 -12.33
CA THR A 196 19.68 2.00 -11.08
C THR A 196 20.93 1.13 -11.26
N ARG A 197 21.26 0.71 -12.49
CA ARG A 197 22.39 -0.22 -12.77
C ARG A 197 23.75 0.33 -12.39
N ASP A 198 23.92 1.64 -12.42
CA ASP A 198 25.15 2.32 -12.05
C ASP A 198 25.16 2.79 -10.59
N GLY A 199 24.05 2.57 -9.86
CA GLY A 199 23.92 2.95 -8.47
C GLY A 199 23.34 4.34 -8.21
N ARG A 200 23.05 5.12 -9.25
CA ARG A 200 22.46 6.46 -9.09
C ARG A 200 20.97 6.39 -8.76
N PRO A 201 20.44 7.38 -8.02
CA PRO A 201 19.01 7.50 -7.75
C PRO A 201 18.15 7.54 -9.01
N ALA A 202 16.96 6.95 -8.92
CA ALA A 202 15.89 7.06 -9.91
C ALA A 202 14.64 7.67 -9.25
N PHE A 203 13.99 8.61 -9.92
CA PHE A 203 12.94 9.43 -9.34
C PHE A 203 11.58 9.00 -9.87
N VAL A 204 10.70 8.56 -8.97
CA VAL A 204 9.37 8.02 -9.26
C VAL A 204 8.32 8.98 -8.70
N PHE A 205 7.30 9.29 -9.48
CA PHE A 205 6.29 10.30 -9.18
C PHE A 205 4.91 9.65 -9.27
N THR A 206 4.15 9.73 -8.18
CA THR A 206 2.74 9.36 -8.13
C THR A 206 2.02 10.41 -7.29
N HIS A 207 0.77 10.74 -7.62
CA HIS A 207 0.08 11.80 -6.90
C HIS A 207 -0.26 11.38 -5.45
N TYR A 208 -0.88 10.21 -5.28
CA TYR A 208 -1.25 9.70 -3.96
C TYR A 208 -0.06 9.12 -3.20
N PRO A 209 0.10 9.39 -1.89
CA PRO A 209 1.12 8.74 -1.09
C PRO A 209 0.76 7.28 -0.82
N LEU A 210 1.78 6.45 -0.63
CA LEU A 210 1.61 5.13 -0.06
C LEU A 210 1.41 5.23 1.46
N TYR A 211 0.72 4.26 2.05
CA TYR A 211 0.40 4.23 3.47
C TYR A 211 1.65 4.40 4.35
N ASP A 212 1.53 5.23 5.39
CA ASP A 212 2.57 5.54 6.38
C ASP A 212 3.90 6.09 5.79
N THR A 213 3.97 6.55 4.54
CA THR A 213 5.25 7.01 3.95
C THR A 213 5.62 8.46 4.24
N VAL A 214 4.65 9.38 4.24
CA VAL A 214 4.84 10.82 4.48
C VAL A 214 3.80 11.37 5.46
N THR A 215 3.90 12.65 5.85
CA THR A 215 2.88 13.30 6.70
C THR A 215 1.47 13.09 6.15
N SER A 216 0.52 12.75 7.02
CA SER A 216 -0.90 12.49 6.72
C SER A 216 -1.20 11.24 5.88
N SER A 217 -0.20 10.41 5.56
CA SER A 217 -0.41 9.14 4.83
C SER A 217 -0.66 7.93 5.75
N ASP A 218 -0.67 8.11 7.07
CA ASP A 218 -0.99 7.08 8.07
C ASP A 218 -2.50 6.98 8.40
N GLY A 219 -3.33 7.52 7.51
CA GLY A 219 -4.78 7.38 7.50
C GLY A 219 -5.30 7.43 6.06
N THR A 220 -6.54 7.89 5.86
CA THR A 220 -7.27 7.79 4.58
C THR A 220 -6.48 8.24 3.34
N SER A 221 -5.67 9.30 3.43
CA SER A 221 -4.88 9.77 2.28
C SER A 221 -3.82 8.78 1.79
N GLY A 222 -3.40 7.81 2.61
CA GLY A 222 -2.49 6.73 2.24
C GLY A 222 -3.18 5.42 1.85
N GLU A 223 -4.51 5.36 1.89
CA GLU A 223 -5.30 4.14 1.65
C GLU A 223 -5.85 4.08 0.20
N PHE A 224 -5.61 5.11 -0.61
CA PHE A 224 -6.17 5.21 -1.97
C PHE A 224 -5.47 4.31 -3.01
N HIS A 225 -4.24 3.88 -2.79
CA HIS A 225 -3.57 2.95 -3.72
C HIS A 225 -4.09 1.54 -3.52
N LEU A 226 -4.82 1.01 -4.51
CA LEU A 226 -5.33 -0.36 -4.48
C LEU A 226 -4.21 -1.40 -4.56
N GLN A 227 -3.04 -1.01 -5.09
CA GLN A 227 -1.83 -1.83 -5.21
C GLN A 227 -0.69 -1.28 -4.34
N ASP A 228 -0.97 -0.79 -3.13
CA ASP A 228 0.06 -0.24 -2.23
C ASP A 228 1.15 -1.27 -1.94
N GLU A 229 0.80 -2.51 -1.58
CA GLU A 229 1.77 -3.55 -1.26
C GLU A 229 2.65 -3.87 -2.46
N GLU A 230 2.07 -4.05 -3.65
CA GLU A 230 2.80 -4.42 -4.86
C GLU A 230 3.74 -3.31 -5.32
N LEU A 231 3.27 -2.05 -5.31
CA LEU A 231 4.11 -0.91 -5.62
C LEU A 231 5.22 -0.74 -4.58
N ARG A 232 4.92 -0.93 -3.29
CA ARG A 232 5.90 -0.88 -2.20
C ARG A 232 6.95 -1.97 -2.37
N GLN A 233 6.57 -3.18 -2.73
CA GLN A 233 7.50 -4.28 -3.03
C GLN A 233 8.39 -3.94 -4.22
N VAL A 234 7.81 -3.42 -5.32
CA VAL A 234 8.58 -2.94 -6.47
C VAL A 234 9.63 -1.92 -6.05
N LEU A 235 9.26 -0.89 -5.30
CA LEU A 235 10.17 0.16 -4.85
C LEU A 235 11.21 -0.38 -3.84
N GLY A 236 10.79 -1.25 -2.93
CA GLY A 236 11.60 -1.84 -1.87
C GLY A 236 12.82 -2.62 -2.37
N ASP A 237 12.75 -3.17 -3.58
CA ASP A 237 13.88 -3.86 -4.22
C ASP A 237 15.00 -2.92 -4.68
N TYR A 238 14.71 -1.63 -4.85
CA TYR A 238 15.64 -0.65 -5.41
C TYR A 238 15.98 0.42 -4.39
N PRO A 239 17.11 0.32 -3.69
CA PRO A 239 17.50 1.32 -2.71
C PRO A 239 17.82 2.69 -3.28
N GLN A 240 17.99 2.77 -4.60
CA GLN A 240 18.15 3.99 -5.37
C GLN A 240 16.80 4.67 -5.70
N ALA A 241 15.66 4.00 -5.53
CA ALA A 241 14.36 4.58 -5.82
C ALA A 241 14.03 5.70 -4.83
N VAL A 242 13.57 6.82 -5.37
CA VAL A 242 13.05 7.97 -4.62
C VAL A 242 11.64 8.23 -5.11
N LEU A 243 10.65 7.87 -4.27
CA LEU A 243 9.23 8.09 -4.51
C LEU A 243 8.86 9.50 -4.06
N PHE A 244 8.25 10.28 -4.95
CA PHE A 244 7.60 11.55 -4.65
C PHE A 244 6.09 11.38 -4.67
N SER A 245 5.44 11.88 -3.62
CA SER A 245 3.98 11.89 -3.47
C SER A 245 3.44 13.22 -2.96
N SER A 246 2.17 13.47 -3.26
CA SER A 246 1.48 14.75 -3.13
C SER A 246 0.17 14.58 -2.32
N HIS A 247 -0.94 15.19 -2.79
CA HIS A 247 -2.34 14.99 -2.37
C HIS A 247 -2.70 15.51 -0.96
N THR A 248 -1.83 15.26 0.01
CA THR A 248 -2.04 15.57 1.44
C THR A 248 -1.99 17.07 1.76
N HIS A 249 -1.48 17.90 0.84
CA HIS A 249 -1.17 19.32 1.04
C HIS A 249 -0.35 19.61 2.30
N SER A 250 0.31 18.59 2.84
CA SER A 250 1.04 18.71 4.09
C SER A 250 2.26 19.60 3.91
N SER A 251 2.65 20.30 4.96
CA SER A 251 3.72 21.27 4.85
C SER A 251 5.07 20.55 4.78
N LEU A 252 5.96 21.00 3.90
CA LEU A 252 7.34 20.53 3.89
C LEU A 252 8.12 20.87 5.17
N ARG A 253 7.55 21.68 6.08
CA ARG A 253 8.11 21.92 7.41
C ARG A 253 7.86 20.79 8.40
N ASP A 254 6.96 19.87 8.09
CA ASP A 254 6.60 18.76 8.97
C ASP A 254 7.72 17.72 9.02
N ASP A 255 7.88 17.06 10.16
CA ASP A 255 9.02 16.14 10.41
C ASP A 255 9.02 14.92 9.48
N LYS A 256 7.84 14.46 9.03
CA LYS A 256 7.66 13.30 8.14
C LYS A 256 7.52 13.71 6.67
N TRP A 257 8.18 14.80 6.25
CA TRP A 257 8.22 15.20 4.84
C TRP A 257 9.01 14.23 3.94
N ALA A 258 9.96 13.49 4.51
CA ALA A 258 10.71 12.44 3.81
C ALA A 258 11.18 11.36 4.78
N ARG A 259 11.17 10.09 4.36
CA ARG A 259 11.72 8.99 5.16
C ARG A 259 12.29 7.86 4.30
N ARG A 260 13.11 7.03 4.92
CA ARG A 260 13.49 5.72 4.37
C ARG A 260 12.42 4.69 4.73
N VAL A 261 12.02 3.89 3.75
CA VAL A 261 10.99 2.85 3.89
C VAL A 261 11.64 1.50 3.56
N THR A 262 11.80 0.66 4.57
CA THR A 262 12.23 -0.73 4.41
C THR A 262 11.01 -1.61 4.18
N VAL A 263 11.14 -2.56 3.26
CA VAL A 263 10.05 -3.47 2.89
C VAL A 263 10.48 -4.89 3.22
N PRO A 264 9.68 -5.65 3.97
CA PRO A 264 9.97 -7.07 4.23
C PRO A 264 10.21 -7.83 2.92
N GLY A 265 11.26 -8.62 2.88
CA GLY A 265 11.68 -9.33 1.66
C GLY A 265 12.40 -8.48 0.60
N GLY A 266 12.38 -7.15 0.70
CA GLY A 266 13.05 -6.24 -0.23
C GLY A 266 14.53 -5.99 0.09
N HIS A 267 15.11 -4.97 -0.55
CA HIS A 267 16.51 -4.59 -0.29
C HIS A 267 16.64 -4.06 1.14
N PRO A 268 17.70 -4.45 1.91
CA PRO A 268 17.82 -4.08 3.32
C PRO A 268 17.90 -2.57 3.56
N ASP A 269 18.41 -1.81 2.59
CA ASP A 269 18.43 -0.36 2.69
C ASP A 269 17.05 0.29 2.43
N GLY A 270 16.04 -0.41 1.88
CA GLY A 270 14.72 0.16 1.55
C GLY A 270 14.75 1.24 0.47
N PHE A 271 13.65 1.93 0.18
CA PHE A 271 13.59 3.09 -0.74
C PHE A 271 13.36 4.40 0.03
N THR A 272 13.47 5.56 -0.63
CA THR A 272 13.17 6.86 -0.01
C THR A 272 11.81 7.38 -0.48
N ALA A 273 10.92 7.76 0.43
CA ALA A 273 9.68 8.48 0.14
C ALA A 273 9.81 9.96 0.51
N VAL A 274 9.24 10.85 -0.32
CA VAL A 274 9.34 12.31 -0.20
C VAL A 274 8.00 12.95 -0.54
N ASN A 275 7.48 13.81 0.32
CA ASN A 275 6.32 14.65 0.04
C ASN A 275 6.74 15.83 -0.85
N THR A 276 5.97 16.16 -1.86
CA THR A 276 6.25 17.29 -2.76
C THR A 276 5.89 18.66 -2.18
N GLY A 277 5.10 18.69 -1.10
CA GLY A 277 4.38 19.88 -0.67
C GLY A 277 3.29 20.26 -1.67
N ALA A 278 2.81 21.49 -1.58
CA ALA A 278 1.80 22.02 -2.48
C ALA A 278 2.16 23.43 -2.96
N VAL A 279 1.84 23.74 -4.22
CA VAL A 279 1.91 25.09 -4.76
C VAL A 279 1.00 26.03 -3.98
N LEU A 280 -0.17 25.55 -3.51
CA LEU A 280 -1.06 26.30 -2.63
C LEU A 280 -0.38 26.79 -1.34
N ASN A 281 0.60 26.04 -0.82
CA ASN A 281 1.42 26.42 0.34
C ASN A 281 2.63 27.30 -0.02
N ARG A 282 2.78 27.67 -1.30
CA ARG A 282 3.96 28.37 -1.85
C ARG A 282 5.26 27.58 -1.66
N GLN A 283 5.20 26.26 -1.85
CA GLN A 283 6.34 25.36 -1.65
C GLN A 283 6.81 24.73 -2.98
N VAL A 284 8.11 24.44 -3.07
CA VAL A 284 8.74 23.76 -4.21
C VAL A 284 9.94 22.93 -3.76
N LEU A 285 10.18 21.80 -4.42
CA LEU A 285 11.42 21.03 -4.29
C LEU A 285 12.37 21.32 -5.45
N GLN A 286 13.65 21.49 -5.13
CA GLN A 286 14.74 21.45 -6.11
C GLN A 286 15.55 20.18 -5.93
N VAL A 287 15.63 19.37 -6.99
CA VAL A 287 16.34 18.10 -7.00
C VAL A 287 17.53 18.20 -7.94
N SER A 288 18.73 17.94 -7.41
CA SER A 288 19.96 17.93 -8.21
C SER A 288 20.59 16.54 -8.17
N LEU A 289 20.89 15.98 -9.34
CA LEU A 289 21.58 14.68 -9.47
C LEU A 289 23.04 14.93 -9.87
N GLY A 290 23.98 14.25 -9.21
CA GLY A 290 25.40 14.27 -9.50
C GLY A 290 26.01 12.87 -9.52
N SER A 291 27.34 12.79 -9.62
CA SER A 291 28.07 11.51 -9.61
C SER A 291 27.98 10.76 -8.28
N ASP A 292 27.83 11.49 -7.16
CA ASP A 292 27.83 10.93 -5.81
C ASP A 292 26.41 10.71 -5.24
N GLY A 293 25.37 11.02 -6.02
CA GLY A 293 23.98 10.86 -5.62
C GLY A 293 23.12 12.09 -5.94
N ALA A 294 22.00 12.22 -5.25
CA ALA A 294 21.07 13.33 -5.39
C ALA A 294 21.03 14.21 -4.13
N ARG A 295 20.64 15.47 -4.30
CA ARG A 295 20.27 16.38 -3.20
C ARG A 295 18.90 16.98 -3.49
N ILE A 296 17.99 16.87 -2.52
CA ILE A 296 16.62 17.36 -2.57
C ILE A 296 16.51 18.47 -1.53
N ARG A 297 16.14 19.67 -1.97
CA ARG A 297 15.95 20.81 -1.07
C ARG A 297 14.54 21.36 -1.20
N ALA A 298 13.90 21.66 -0.08
CA ALA A 298 12.57 22.25 -0.06
C ALA A 298 12.64 23.74 0.24
N ARG A 299 11.97 24.55 -0.60
CA ARG A 299 11.84 25.99 -0.41
C ARG A 299 10.42 26.33 -0.01
N ASP A 300 10.29 27.14 1.04
CA ASP A 300 9.09 27.92 1.33
C ASP A 300 9.28 29.30 0.70
N VAL A 301 8.59 29.53 -0.42
CA VAL A 301 8.76 30.74 -1.25
C VAL A 301 8.15 31.96 -0.54
N ALA A 302 7.04 31.77 0.18
CA ALA A 302 6.41 32.87 0.92
C ALA A 302 7.30 33.38 2.07
N ALA A 303 8.01 32.47 2.74
CA ALA A 303 8.94 32.81 3.82
C ALA A 303 10.36 33.18 3.34
N ASP A 304 10.69 32.94 2.07
CA ASP A 304 12.05 33.07 1.52
C ASP A 304 13.08 32.17 2.27
N GLU A 305 12.67 30.95 2.65
CA GLU A 305 13.45 30.03 3.49
C GLU A 305 13.64 28.64 2.86
N TRP A 306 14.84 28.09 3.01
CA TRP A 306 15.08 26.65 2.79
C TRP A 306 14.64 25.92 4.04
N VAL A 307 13.60 25.09 3.93
CA VAL A 307 12.98 24.43 5.07
C VAL A 307 13.45 22.99 5.26
N GLN A 308 13.93 22.35 4.19
CA GLN A 308 14.50 21.00 4.23
C GLN A 308 15.66 20.82 3.26
N ASP A 309 16.55 19.88 3.59
CA ASP A 309 17.73 19.52 2.80
C ASP A 309 18.10 18.05 3.03
N LEU A 310 17.98 17.24 1.99
CA LEU A 310 18.19 15.79 2.02
C LEU A 310 19.20 15.39 0.97
N VAL A 311 20.20 14.58 1.37
CA VAL A 311 21.18 13.98 0.46
C VAL A 311 20.90 12.49 0.33
N ILE A 312 20.72 12.03 -0.90
CA ILE A 312 20.54 10.62 -1.26
C ILE A 312 21.83 10.13 -1.93
N PRO A 313 22.66 9.30 -1.28
CA PRO A 313 23.91 8.82 -1.86
C PRO A 313 23.66 7.82 -3.00
N THR A 314 24.64 7.65 -3.88
CA THR A 314 24.67 6.47 -4.77
C THR A 314 24.83 5.18 -3.95
N VAL A 315 24.18 4.11 -4.41
CA VAL A 315 24.33 2.75 -3.85
C VAL A 315 25.27 1.96 -4.75
N ASP A 316 26.34 1.33 -4.23
CA ASP A 316 27.18 0.46 -5.07
C ASP A 316 26.41 -0.83 -5.42
N PRO A 317 25.92 -0.99 -6.66
CA PRO A 317 25.05 -2.11 -7.02
C PRO A 317 25.82 -3.44 -7.05
N ARG A 318 27.14 -3.42 -6.84
CA ARG A 318 28.01 -4.60 -6.83
C ARG A 318 28.17 -5.18 -5.43
N LEU A 319 27.73 -4.48 -4.38
CA LEU A 319 27.65 -5.06 -3.04
C LEU A 319 26.58 -6.15 -3.06
N PRO A 320 26.86 -7.36 -2.51
CA PRO A 320 25.85 -8.40 -2.43
C PRO A 320 24.66 -7.89 -1.61
N ALA A 321 23.49 -8.00 -2.20
CA ALA A 321 22.22 -7.66 -1.58
C ALA A 321 21.20 -8.71 -2.02
N ALA A 322 20.42 -9.16 -1.07
CA ALA A 322 19.41 -10.17 -1.30
C ALA A 322 18.19 -9.90 -0.41
N GLY A 323 17.04 -10.24 -0.96
CA GLY A 323 15.77 -10.29 -0.26
C GLY A 323 15.46 -11.72 0.18
N LEU A 324 14.78 -11.88 1.31
CA LEU A 324 14.22 -13.15 1.76
C LEU A 324 12.83 -12.89 2.34
N ARG A 325 11.82 -13.53 1.77
CA ARG A 325 10.44 -13.52 2.27
C ARG A 325 10.07 -14.94 2.71
N VAL A 326 9.29 -15.07 3.78
CA VAL A 326 8.80 -16.34 4.32
C VAL A 326 7.30 -16.21 4.56
N ASP A 327 6.52 -16.90 3.75
CA ASP A 327 5.06 -16.81 3.72
C ASP A 327 4.44 -18.14 4.12
N PRO A 328 3.75 -18.22 5.27
CA PRO A 328 2.91 -19.36 5.56
C PRO A 328 1.64 -19.30 4.71
N VAL A 329 1.11 -20.46 4.31
CA VAL A 329 -0.20 -20.51 3.60
C VAL A 329 -1.37 -20.12 4.50
N SER A 330 -1.16 -20.09 5.82
CA SER A 330 -2.07 -19.55 6.81
C SER A 330 -1.31 -19.08 8.04
N GLU A 331 -1.73 -17.95 8.60
CA GLU A 331 -1.21 -17.41 9.86
C GLU A 331 -1.74 -18.16 11.09
N HIS A 332 -2.74 -19.03 10.91
CA HIS A 332 -3.38 -19.78 11.98
C HIS A 332 -3.48 -21.26 11.62
N VAL A 333 -3.18 -22.14 12.58
CA VAL A 333 -3.30 -23.59 12.40
C VAL A 333 -3.94 -24.25 13.61
N ALA A 334 -4.77 -25.25 13.38
CA ALA A 334 -5.37 -26.02 14.46
C ALA A 334 -4.31 -26.87 15.21
N PRO A 335 -4.50 -27.17 16.51
CA PRO A 335 -3.58 -28.01 17.25
C PRO A 335 -3.42 -29.38 16.58
N GLY A 336 -2.17 -29.83 16.39
CA GLY A 336 -1.92 -31.12 15.73
C GLY A 336 -1.98 -31.10 14.20
N ALA A 337 -2.45 -30.02 13.57
CA ALA A 337 -2.48 -29.90 12.12
C ALA A 337 -1.12 -29.49 11.54
N SER A 338 -0.95 -29.69 10.24
CA SER A 338 0.25 -29.27 9.50
C SER A 338 -0.02 -28.01 8.70
N VAL A 339 1.02 -27.22 8.45
CA VAL A 339 0.96 -25.97 7.66
C VAL A 339 2.10 -25.92 6.66
N GLU A 340 1.84 -25.40 5.47
CA GLU A 340 2.87 -25.20 4.44
C GLU A 340 3.43 -23.78 4.52
N VAL A 341 4.75 -23.66 4.38
CA VAL A 341 5.46 -22.37 4.41
C VAL A 341 6.41 -22.30 3.23
N THR A 342 6.34 -21.22 2.47
CA THR A 342 7.21 -20.97 1.31
C THR A 342 8.17 -19.85 1.64
N ALA A 343 9.45 -20.04 1.32
CA ALA A 343 10.42 -18.96 1.32
C ALA A 343 10.85 -18.62 -0.10
N GLU A 344 10.92 -17.33 -0.40
CA GLU A 344 11.44 -16.81 -1.65
C GLU A 344 12.67 -15.93 -1.40
N PHE A 345 13.76 -16.24 -2.09
CA PHE A 345 15.02 -15.50 -2.05
C PHE A 345 15.28 -14.82 -3.38
N ALA A 346 15.53 -13.52 -3.36
CA ALA A 346 15.79 -12.71 -4.54
C ALA A 346 17.20 -12.12 -4.53
N ASN A 347 17.89 -12.12 -5.67
CA ASN A 347 19.14 -11.36 -5.81
C ASN A 347 18.86 -9.92 -6.28
N LEU A 348 19.05 -8.98 -5.36
CA LEU A 348 18.79 -7.56 -5.57
C LEU A 348 20.05 -6.79 -6.01
N SER A 349 21.18 -7.48 -6.16
CA SER A 349 22.44 -6.89 -6.61
C SER A 349 22.73 -7.16 -8.08
N SER A 350 23.56 -6.31 -8.70
CA SER A 350 24.08 -6.54 -10.06
C SER A 350 25.04 -7.72 -10.16
N ARG A 351 25.59 -8.19 -9.02
CA ARG A 351 26.48 -9.35 -9.01
C ARG A 351 25.66 -10.62 -9.01
N ARG A 352 26.12 -11.60 -9.79
CA ARG A 352 25.58 -12.96 -9.69
C ARG A 352 25.89 -13.52 -8.30
N LEU A 353 24.85 -13.86 -7.54
CA LEU A 353 24.97 -14.64 -6.32
C LEU A 353 25.10 -16.12 -6.69
N ILE A 354 25.93 -16.84 -5.95
CA ILE A 354 26.25 -18.27 -6.20
C ILE A 354 26.09 -19.06 -4.92
N HIS A 355 25.90 -20.38 -5.03
CA HIS A 355 25.71 -21.25 -3.88
C HIS A 355 24.57 -20.84 -2.95
N VAL A 356 23.48 -20.32 -3.52
CA VAL A 356 22.25 -20.04 -2.77
C VAL A 356 21.72 -21.35 -2.18
N ARG A 357 21.38 -21.31 -0.89
CA ARG A 357 20.78 -22.39 -0.10
C ARG A 357 19.76 -21.79 0.85
N LEU A 358 18.59 -22.41 0.94
CA LEU A 358 17.53 -22.05 1.87
C LEU A 358 17.34 -23.23 2.82
N GLU A 359 17.60 -23.02 4.10
CA GLU A 359 17.50 -24.06 5.12
C GLU A 359 16.52 -23.64 6.21
N PRO A 360 15.56 -24.51 6.58
CA PRO A 360 14.60 -24.19 7.64
C PRO A 360 15.29 -24.24 9.00
N VAL A 361 14.94 -23.31 9.87
CA VAL A 361 15.21 -23.35 11.30
C VAL A 361 13.92 -23.81 11.96
N VAL A 362 13.86 -25.11 12.26
CA VAL A 362 12.65 -25.75 12.78
C VAL A 362 12.60 -25.60 14.31
N PRO A 363 11.52 -25.06 14.88
CA PRO A 363 11.38 -24.95 16.32
C PRO A 363 11.18 -26.31 16.99
N GLU A 364 11.39 -26.37 18.31
CA GLU A 364 11.16 -27.57 19.11
C GLU A 364 9.68 -28.01 19.00
N GLY A 365 9.43 -29.33 18.95
CA GLY A 365 8.08 -29.87 18.80
C GLY A 365 7.56 -29.93 17.38
N TRP A 366 8.31 -29.45 16.38
CA TRP A 366 7.93 -29.48 14.98
C TRP A 366 8.95 -30.22 14.10
N ALA A 367 8.47 -30.77 13.00
CA ALA A 367 9.25 -31.36 11.92
C ALA A 367 8.95 -30.59 10.63
N ALA A 368 9.98 -30.38 9.80
CA ALA A 368 9.83 -29.76 8.49
C ALA A 368 10.22 -30.75 7.37
N GLU A 369 9.28 -31.04 6.48
CA GLU A 369 9.51 -31.80 5.25
C GLU A 369 9.59 -30.83 4.07
N ARG A 370 10.70 -30.81 3.33
CA ARG A 370 10.80 -30.02 2.10
C ARG A 370 9.99 -30.69 1.00
N ILE A 371 8.93 -30.03 0.54
CA ILE A 371 7.98 -30.58 -0.44
C ILE A 371 8.15 -29.99 -1.84
N ALA A 372 8.72 -28.79 -1.96
CA ALA A 372 9.04 -28.16 -3.24
C ALA A 372 10.34 -27.34 -3.17
N GLU A 373 11.01 -27.21 -4.31
CA GLU A 373 12.16 -26.33 -4.51
C GLU A 373 12.16 -25.86 -5.98
N SER A 374 12.41 -24.56 -6.19
CA SER A 374 12.51 -23.98 -7.53
C SER A 374 13.66 -22.96 -7.61
N GLY A 375 14.01 -22.58 -8.84
CA GLY A 375 15.11 -21.66 -9.10
C GLY A 375 16.49 -22.31 -9.14
N ARG A 376 17.51 -21.49 -9.41
CA ARG A 376 18.90 -21.94 -9.60
C ARG A 376 19.74 -21.59 -8.38
N ARG A 377 20.75 -22.40 -8.08
CA ARG A 377 21.74 -22.06 -7.04
C ARG A 377 22.61 -20.85 -7.39
N HIS A 378 22.58 -20.40 -8.64
CA HIS A 378 23.29 -19.23 -9.14
C HIS A 378 22.26 -18.24 -9.71
N LEU A 379 22.10 -17.10 -9.05
CA LEU A 379 21.09 -16.10 -9.39
C LEU A 379 21.76 -14.85 -9.95
N GLY A 380 21.39 -14.45 -11.15
CA GLY A 380 21.60 -13.12 -11.70
C GLY A 380 20.72 -12.10 -10.99
N ARG A 381 20.85 -10.82 -11.34
CA ARG A 381 19.99 -9.76 -10.80
C ARG A 381 18.52 -10.06 -11.13
N GLY A 382 17.63 -9.94 -10.15
CA GLY A 382 16.20 -10.21 -10.28
C GLY A 382 15.83 -11.70 -10.41
N GLU A 383 16.80 -12.62 -10.53
CA GLU A 383 16.48 -14.06 -10.49
C GLU A 383 16.21 -14.49 -9.05
N THR A 384 15.18 -15.33 -8.85
CA THR A 384 14.77 -15.86 -7.55
C THR A 384 15.07 -17.36 -7.39
N ALA A 385 15.09 -17.81 -6.15
CA ALA A 385 15.03 -19.22 -5.77
C ALA A 385 14.02 -19.37 -4.63
N SER A 386 13.26 -20.47 -4.64
CA SER A 386 12.25 -20.71 -3.61
C SER A 386 12.28 -22.14 -3.09
N ALA A 387 11.77 -22.32 -1.88
CA ALA A 387 11.54 -23.62 -1.29
C ALA A 387 10.29 -23.60 -0.41
N THR A 388 9.56 -24.71 -0.43
CA THR A 388 8.36 -24.89 0.40
C THR A 388 8.55 -26.09 1.32
N TRP A 389 8.17 -25.90 2.58
CA TRP A 389 8.17 -26.93 3.60
C TRP A 389 6.77 -27.18 4.13
N ARG A 390 6.44 -28.43 4.37
CA ARG A 390 5.33 -28.82 5.25
C ARG A 390 5.86 -28.93 6.67
N LEU A 391 5.30 -28.13 7.56
CA LEU A 391 5.56 -28.16 8.99
C LEU A 391 4.50 -29.05 9.65
N SER A 392 4.94 -30.06 10.39
CA SER A 392 4.07 -31.00 11.11
C SER A 392 4.51 -31.11 12.56
N PRO A 393 3.58 -31.20 13.51
CA PRO A 393 3.93 -31.40 14.90
C PRO A 393 4.53 -32.79 15.14
N VAL A 394 5.43 -32.87 16.12
CA VAL A 394 6.08 -34.13 16.52
C VAL A 394 5.24 -34.80 17.60
N ASP A 395 4.82 -36.03 17.34
CA ASP A 395 4.02 -36.84 18.27
C ASP A 395 4.64 -36.89 19.68
N GLY A 396 3.83 -36.57 20.70
CA GLY A 396 4.21 -36.67 22.10
C GLY A 396 5.13 -35.56 22.61
N VAL A 397 5.34 -34.49 21.82
CA VAL A 397 5.98 -33.25 22.27
C VAL A 397 4.90 -32.18 22.40
N GLU A 398 4.87 -31.50 23.55
CA GLU A 398 3.97 -30.37 23.78
C GLU A 398 4.31 -29.22 22.82
N GLN A 399 3.29 -28.63 22.21
CA GLN A 399 3.41 -27.49 21.30
C GLN A 399 3.33 -26.18 22.09
N SER A 400 4.03 -25.14 21.63
CA SER A 400 3.74 -23.77 22.03
C SER A 400 2.53 -23.23 21.29
N ASP A 401 1.90 -22.20 21.86
CA ASP A 401 0.75 -21.50 21.27
C ASP A 401 1.12 -20.73 19.97
N VAL A 402 2.41 -20.56 19.72
CA VAL A 402 2.94 -19.94 18.50
C VAL A 402 4.03 -20.82 17.92
N LEU A 403 3.94 -21.09 16.61
CA LEU A 403 4.95 -21.72 15.79
C LEU A 403 5.83 -20.64 15.16
N ASP A 404 7.03 -20.46 15.71
CA ASP A 404 8.06 -19.56 15.19
C ASP A 404 8.96 -20.27 14.19
N PHE A 405 8.65 -20.13 12.91
CA PHE A 405 9.42 -20.73 11.82
C PHE A 405 10.33 -19.71 11.15
N ALA A 406 11.61 -20.04 11.01
CA ALA A 406 12.55 -19.19 10.27
C ALA A 406 13.22 -19.94 9.14
N VAL A 407 13.68 -19.19 8.14
CA VAL A 407 14.52 -19.71 7.07
C VAL A 407 15.83 -18.95 7.06
N ASP A 408 16.93 -19.72 7.13
CA ASP A 408 18.26 -19.22 6.88
C ASP A 408 18.60 -19.35 5.40
N ALA A 409 18.87 -18.23 4.74
CA ALA A 409 19.42 -18.21 3.39
C ALA A 409 20.92 -17.91 3.42
N GLU A 410 21.72 -18.82 2.89
CA GLU A 410 23.16 -18.65 2.70
C GLU A 410 23.49 -18.50 1.21
N TYR A 411 24.41 -17.60 0.89
CA TYR A 411 24.93 -17.42 -0.47
C TYR A 411 26.42 -17.07 -0.45
N GLY A 412 27.10 -17.27 -1.57
CA GLY A 412 28.52 -16.96 -1.76
C GLY A 412 29.48 -17.99 -1.17
N ARG A 413 30.77 -17.63 -1.10
CA ARG A 413 31.86 -18.40 -0.46
C ARG A 413 32.91 -17.47 0.13
N GLY A 414 33.55 -17.90 1.21
CA GLY A 414 34.68 -17.19 1.83
C GLY A 414 34.30 -15.77 2.25
N SER A 415 35.14 -14.78 1.94
CA SER A 415 34.88 -13.37 2.28
C SER A 415 33.73 -12.73 1.49
N LYS A 416 33.07 -13.47 0.60
CA LYS A 416 31.89 -13.04 -0.17
C LYS A 416 30.64 -13.83 0.22
N ALA A 417 30.73 -14.64 1.27
CA ALA A 417 29.55 -15.32 1.80
C ALA A 417 28.66 -14.31 2.54
N GLY A 418 27.36 -14.45 2.38
CA GLY A 418 26.34 -13.72 3.11
C GLY A 418 25.31 -14.69 3.68
N ARG A 419 24.65 -14.24 4.74
CA ARG A 419 23.53 -14.93 5.36
C ARG A 419 22.45 -13.91 5.67
N ILE A 420 21.21 -14.25 5.34
CA ILE A 420 20.00 -13.53 5.75
C ILE A 420 19.06 -14.55 6.37
N SER A 421 18.33 -14.12 7.40
CA SER A 421 17.32 -14.94 8.07
C SER A 421 16.04 -14.14 8.09
N GLU A 422 14.94 -14.81 7.84
CA GLU A 422 13.60 -14.25 7.93
C GLU A 422 12.71 -15.22 8.70
N GLN A 423 11.74 -14.70 9.45
CA GLN A 423 10.88 -15.48 10.33
C GLN A 423 9.41 -15.18 10.03
N ALA A 424 8.58 -16.23 10.11
CA ALA A 424 7.14 -16.11 10.20
C ALA A 424 6.68 -16.73 11.53
N SER A 425 5.63 -16.14 12.11
CA SER A 425 4.96 -16.67 13.29
C SER A 425 3.58 -17.14 12.88
N ILE A 426 3.21 -18.35 13.27
CA ILE A 426 1.91 -18.97 12.99
C ILE A 426 1.28 -19.27 14.34
N GLU A 427 0.07 -18.79 14.59
CA GLU A 427 -0.65 -19.04 15.84
C GLU A 427 -1.29 -20.44 15.83
N ILE A 428 -1.11 -21.19 16.92
CA ILE A 428 -1.80 -22.44 17.17
C ILE A 428 -3.12 -22.11 17.86
N VAL A 429 -4.22 -22.23 17.13
CA VAL A 429 -5.53 -21.73 17.56
C VAL A 429 -6.12 -22.63 18.64
N GLU A 430 -6.42 -22.07 19.81
CA GLU A 430 -7.19 -22.79 20.83
C GLU A 430 -8.67 -22.91 20.44
N ALA A 431 -9.31 -23.98 20.89
CA ALA A 431 -10.75 -24.14 20.75
C ALA A 431 -11.49 -23.05 21.54
N PRO A 432 -12.50 -22.39 20.94
CA PRO A 432 -13.26 -21.37 21.66
C PRO A 432 -14.06 -21.99 22.80
N SER A 433 -14.34 -21.17 23.82
CA SER A 433 -15.16 -21.55 24.98
C SER A 433 -16.40 -20.66 25.10
N GLY A 434 -17.44 -21.19 25.77
CA GLY A 434 -18.68 -20.43 26.00
C GLY A 434 -19.35 -20.00 24.69
N THR A 435 -19.80 -18.75 24.61
CA THR A 435 -20.37 -18.18 23.39
C THR A 435 -19.41 -17.17 22.80
N SER A 436 -18.96 -17.41 21.57
CA SER A 436 -18.01 -16.56 20.85
C SER A 436 -18.57 -16.19 19.47
N TYR A 437 -18.41 -14.93 19.06
CA TYR A 437 -18.72 -14.51 17.69
C TYR A 437 -17.63 -15.00 16.75
N VAL A 438 -17.99 -15.45 15.55
CA VAL A 438 -17.01 -15.92 14.56
C VAL A 438 -16.07 -14.79 14.16
N SER A 439 -16.55 -13.55 14.11
CA SER A 439 -15.73 -12.36 13.84
C SER A 439 -14.66 -12.06 14.89
N ASP A 440 -14.72 -12.68 16.08
CA ASP A 440 -13.69 -12.59 17.12
C ASP A 440 -12.71 -13.78 17.09
N LEU A 441 -12.96 -14.81 16.25
CA LEU A 441 -12.15 -16.03 16.21
C LEU A 441 -11.02 -15.94 15.18
N PRO A 442 -9.86 -16.58 15.45
CA PRO A 442 -8.83 -16.78 14.43
C PRO A 442 -9.35 -17.60 13.25
N PHE A 443 -9.08 -17.15 12.03
CA PHE A 443 -9.46 -17.87 10.81
C PHE A 443 -8.33 -18.80 10.39
N LEU A 444 -8.60 -20.10 10.33
CA LEU A 444 -7.67 -21.08 9.78
C LEU A 444 -7.44 -20.84 8.28
N SER A 445 -8.47 -20.36 7.58
CA SER A 445 -8.40 -19.85 6.22
C SER A 445 -9.61 -18.97 5.94
N SER A 446 -9.44 -18.03 5.01
CA SER A 446 -10.53 -17.23 4.46
C SER A 446 -10.29 -16.93 2.98
N SER A 447 -11.37 -16.89 2.21
CA SER A 447 -11.38 -16.44 0.82
C SER A 447 -12.68 -15.68 0.56
N ASN A 448 -12.62 -14.75 -0.38
CA ASN A 448 -13.74 -13.90 -0.76
C ASN A 448 -13.68 -13.59 -2.25
N GLY A 449 -14.81 -13.21 -2.85
CA GLY A 449 -14.86 -12.83 -4.25
C GLY A 449 -14.07 -11.55 -4.55
N ILE A 450 -14.16 -10.56 -3.65
CA ILE A 450 -13.41 -9.30 -3.70
C ILE A 450 -12.92 -8.95 -2.28
N GLY A 451 -11.64 -8.59 -2.20
CA GLY A 451 -10.91 -8.25 -0.96
C GLY A 451 -11.10 -9.23 0.19
N PRO A 452 -10.90 -8.80 1.45
CA PRO A 452 -10.97 -9.69 2.60
C PRO A 452 -12.41 -9.93 3.08
N VAL A 453 -12.56 -10.99 3.88
CA VAL A 453 -13.76 -11.17 4.71
C VAL A 453 -13.70 -10.19 5.86
N GLU A 454 -14.68 -9.30 5.93
CA GLU A 454 -14.74 -8.22 6.89
C GLU A 454 -15.29 -8.68 8.24
N ARG A 455 -14.70 -8.15 9.32
CA ARG A 455 -15.09 -8.47 10.70
C ARG A 455 -15.92 -7.33 11.28
N ASP A 456 -17.15 -7.64 11.64
CA ASP A 456 -18.15 -6.69 12.19
C ASP A 456 -18.50 -5.51 11.27
N LEU A 457 -18.06 -5.59 10.01
CA LEU A 457 -18.37 -4.68 8.92
C LEU A 457 -18.81 -5.50 7.70
N SER A 458 -19.63 -4.91 6.84
CA SER A 458 -19.93 -5.44 5.50
C SER A 458 -18.65 -5.51 4.68
N ASN A 459 -18.58 -6.34 3.63
CA ASN A 459 -17.44 -6.24 2.71
C ASN A 459 -17.45 -4.88 2.00
N GLY A 460 -16.33 -4.14 2.03
CA GLY A 460 -16.19 -2.81 1.41
C GLY A 460 -15.43 -2.82 0.08
N ALA A 461 -15.32 -3.99 -0.56
CA ALA A 461 -14.50 -4.32 -1.71
C ALA A 461 -13.07 -4.77 -1.35
N ILE A 462 -12.04 -3.96 -1.54
CA ILE A 462 -10.66 -4.44 -1.73
C ILE A 462 -9.83 -4.43 -0.43
N GLY A 463 -10.03 -3.43 0.42
CA GLY A 463 -9.22 -3.19 1.62
C GLY A 463 -9.74 -3.95 2.83
N GLU A 464 -8.89 -4.10 3.85
CA GLU A 464 -9.34 -4.57 5.17
C GLU A 464 -9.90 -3.40 5.98
N GLY A 465 -11.10 -3.56 6.55
CA GLY A 465 -11.75 -2.56 7.38
C GLY A 465 -12.35 -1.38 6.60
N ASP A 466 -12.45 -1.48 5.28
CA ASP A 466 -13.10 -0.49 4.40
C ASP A 466 -14.64 -0.60 4.43
N GLY A 467 -15.13 -1.67 5.07
CA GLY A 467 -16.53 -2.01 5.21
C GLY A 467 -17.40 -1.01 6.00
N HIS A 468 -18.71 -1.12 5.78
CA HIS A 468 -19.73 -0.35 6.50
C HIS A 468 -20.40 -1.21 7.58
N PRO A 469 -21.32 -0.66 8.41
CA PRO A 469 -22.06 -1.51 9.33
C PRO A 469 -22.86 -2.61 8.61
N LEU A 470 -22.77 -3.84 9.09
CA LEU A 470 -23.55 -5.00 8.59
C LEU A 470 -25.05 -4.70 8.64
N THR A 471 -25.73 -4.75 7.49
CA THR A 471 -27.15 -4.42 7.38
C THR A 471 -27.90 -5.30 6.39
N VAL A 472 -28.99 -5.92 6.86
CA VAL A 472 -29.88 -6.72 6.01
C VAL A 472 -31.32 -6.23 6.13
N ASN A 473 -31.88 -5.73 5.02
CA ASN A 473 -33.23 -5.19 4.92
C ASN A 473 -33.56 -4.16 6.02
N GLY A 474 -32.62 -3.24 6.23
CA GLY A 474 -32.67 -2.17 7.22
C GLY A 474 -32.39 -2.60 8.66
N VAL A 475 -32.09 -3.88 8.91
CA VAL A 475 -31.71 -4.38 10.24
C VAL A 475 -30.19 -4.40 10.35
N ARG A 476 -29.67 -3.59 11.28
CA ARG A 476 -28.23 -3.52 11.60
C ARG A 476 -27.81 -4.64 12.55
N TYR A 477 -26.64 -5.21 12.29
CA TYR A 477 -25.94 -6.13 13.17
C TYR A 477 -24.62 -5.52 13.65
N ASP A 478 -24.35 -5.55 14.95
CA ASP A 478 -23.11 -5.01 15.52
C ASP A 478 -21.94 -6.02 15.53
N LYS A 479 -22.23 -7.28 15.23
CA LYS A 479 -21.25 -8.36 15.15
C LYS A 479 -21.58 -9.26 13.97
N GLY A 480 -20.58 -9.78 13.28
CA GLY A 480 -20.77 -10.70 12.15
C GLY A 480 -19.65 -10.66 11.14
N LEU A 481 -19.85 -11.31 9.99
CA LEU A 481 -18.92 -11.28 8.88
C LEU A 481 -19.57 -10.63 7.65
N GLY A 482 -18.86 -9.70 7.02
CA GLY A 482 -19.21 -9.16 5.71
C GLY A 482 -18.40 -9.88 4.63
N THR A 483 -19.07 -10.35 3.59
CA THR A 483 -18.44 -11.16 2.54
C THR A 483 -18.93 -10.73 1.16
N MET A 484 -18.24 -11.19 0.12
CA MET A 484 -18.70 -11.15 -1.26
C MET A 484 -18.54 -12.52 -1.89
N ALA A 485 -19.61 -13.05 -2.50
CA ALA A 485 -19.55 -14.38 -3.09
C ALA A 485 -18.59 -14.47 -4.30
N PRO A 486 -18.02 -15.66 -4.58
CA PRO A 486 -17.94 -16.80 -3.67
C PRO A 486 -17.02 -16.50 -2.50
N SER A 487 -17.42 -16.89 -1.29
CA SER A 487 -16.61 -16.72 -0.07
C SER A 487 -16.57 -17.99 0.78
N GLU A 488 -15.48 -18.14 1.53
CA GLU A 488 -15.28 -19.21 2.49
C GLU A 488 -14.54 -18.67 3.72
N THR A 489 -14.97 -19.07 4.92
CA THR A 489 -14.25 -18.82 6.17
C THR A 489 -14.24 -20.07 7.01
N VAL A 490 -13.06 -20.49 7.47
CA VAL A 490 -12.86 -21.70 8.27
C VAL A 490 -12.31 -21.33 9.64
N VAL A 491 -12.97 -21.81 10.70
CA VAL A 491 -12.52 -21.63 12.09
C VAL A 491 -12.38 -22.98 12.81
N HIS A 492 -11.44 -23.04 13.75
CA HIS A 492 -11.23 -24.19 14.61
C HIS A 492 -12.28 -24.23 15.74
N LEU A 493 -12.89 -25.40 15.95
CA LEU A 493 -13.86 -25.66 17.03
C LEU A 493 -13.32 -26.62 18.09
N GLY A 494 -12.32 -27.44 17.74
CA GLY A 494 -11.67 -28.43 18.62
C GLY A 494 -12.63 -29.41 19.29
N GLN A 495 -13.70 -29.80 18.61
CA GLN A 495 -14.75 -30.71 19.13
C GLN A 495 -15.40 -30.22 20.42
N ASN A 496 -15.25 -28.92 20.73
CA ASN A 496 -15.79 -28.30 21.94
C ASN A 496 -17.13 -27.60 21.66
N CYS A 497 -17.43 -27.29 20.40
CA CYS A 497 -18.60 -26.52 20.00
C CYS A 497 -19.78 -27.38 19.59
N THR A 498 -20.96 -27.06 20.12
CA THR A 498 -22.18 -27.86 19.94
C THR A 498 -23.21 -27.22 19.02
N ARG A 499 -23.19 -25.89 18.88
CA ARG A 499 -24.14 -25.13 18.05
C ARG A 499 -23.49 -23.96 17.34
N PHE A 500 -23.99 -23.65 16.15
CA PHE A 500 -23.75 -22.40 15.42
C PHE A 500 -25.08 -21.72 15.13
N ALA A 501 -25.13 -20.39 15.28
CA ALA A 501 -26.30 -19.59 14.96
C ALA A 501 -25.90 -18.27 14.28
N ALA A 502 -26.71 -17.81 13.34
CA ALA A 502 -26.52 -16.56 12.60
C ALA A 502 -27.86 -16.05 12.03
N SER A 503 -27.88 -14.80 11.61
CA SER A 503 -28.90 -14.20 10.75
C SER A 503 -28.23 -13.84 9.42
N VAL A 504 -28.60 -14.51 8.33
CA VAL A 504 -27.90 -14.35 7.04
C VAL A 504 -28.73 -13.61 6.01
N GLY A 505 -28.11 -12.77 5.18
CA GLY A 505 -28.79 -12.11 4.07
C GLY A 505 -27.86 -11.30 3.17
N VAL A 506 -28.40 -10.83 2.05
CA VAL A 506 -27.71 -9.89 1.16
C VAL A 506 -27.60 -8.55 1.88
N ASP A 507 -26.41 -7.95 1.86
CA ASP A 507 -26.15 -6.68 2.52
C ASP A 507 -26.82 -5.51 1.78
N ASP A 508 -27.35 -4.55 2.53
CA ASP A 508 -28.09 -3.40 1.99
C ASP A 508 -27.22 -2.43 1.19
N ARG A 509 -25.88 -2.47 1.34
CA ARG A 509 -24.93 -1.60 0.65
C ARG A 509 -24.55 -2.11 -0.73
N ALA A 510 -24.90 -3.35 -1.10
CA ALA A 510 -24.81 -3.85 -2.47
C ALA A 510 -25.28 -2.73 -3.42
N PRO A 511 -24.39 -2.11 -4.22
CA PRO A 511 -24.71 -0.83 -4.84
C PRO A 511 -25.88 -1.01 -5.80
N GLN A 512 -27.00 -0.39 -5.42
CA GLN A 512 -28.30 -0.54 -6.08
C GLN A 512 -28.40 0.20 -7.43
N SER A 513 -27.28 0.48 -8.10
CA SER A 513 -27.31 1.02 -9.45
C SER A 513 -25.93 1.03 -10.09
N SER A 514 -25.84 0.45 -11.30
CA SER A 514 -25.04 0.89 -12.45
C SER A 514 -24.18 -0.17 -13.16
N GLN A 515 -24.51 -1.46 -13.05
CA GLN A 515 -24.06 -2.43 -14.07
C GLN A 515 -25.25 -2.97 -14.84
N ASN A 516 -25.02 -3.29 -16.13
CA ASN A 516 -25.99 -3.88 -17.07
C ASN A 516 -26.43 -5.29 -16.63
N ARG A 517 -27.04 -5.46 -15.46
CA ARG A 517 -27.81 -6.67 -15.16
C ARG A 517 -29.03 -6.64 -16.09
N PRO A 518 -29.27 -7.69 -16.91
CA PRO A 518 -30.52 -7.78 -17.64
C PRO A 518 -31.69 -7.72 -16.66
N ASP A 519 -32.62 -6.80 -16.85
CA ASP A 519 -33.85 -6.72 -16.03
C ASP A 519 -34.60 -8.06 -16.13
N ASP A 520 -34.44 -8.89 -15.11
CA ASP A 520 -35.09 -10.18 -14.91
C ASP A 520 -36.33 -10.06 -14.02
N GLY A 521 -36.72 -8.83 -13.66
CA GLY A 521 -37.83 -8.50 -12.78
C GLY A 521 -37.55 -8.68 -11.28
N ARG A 522 -36.29 -8.88 -10.86
CA ARG A 522 -35.92 -9.13 -9.45
C ARG A 522 -35.28 -7.94 -8.72
N GLY A 523 -34.85 -6.90 -9.43
CA GLY A 523 -34.17 -5.71 -8.87
C GLY A 523 -32.64 -5.76 -9.04
N ASP A 524 -31.96 -4.67 -8.68
CA ASP A 524 -30.51 -4.44 -8.94
C ASP A 524 -29.57 -5.04 -7.86
N GLY A 525 -29.91 -6.18 -7.26
CA GLY A 525 -29.11 -6.76 -6.17
C GLY A 525 -28.64 -8.20 -6.40
N GLY A 526 -27.73 -8.67 -5.55
CA GLY A 526 -27.14 -10.01 -5.62
C GLY A 526 -28.07 -11.14 -5.18
N ASP A 527 -27.73 -12.35 -5.61
CA ASP A 527 -28.41 -13.61 -5.35
C ASP A 527 -27.39 -14.56 -4.73
N VAL A 528 -27.55 -14.89 -3.44
CA VAL A 528 -26.54 -15.68 -2.72
C VAL A 528 -27.10 -16.94 -2.08
N VAL A 529 -26.27 -17.95 -1.88
CA VAL A 529 -26.60 -19.12 -1.06
C VAL A 529 -25.60 -19.24 0.07
N PHE A 530 -26.09 -19.21 1.30
CA PHE A 530 -25.32 -19.45 2.50
C PHE A 530 -25.32 -20.93 2.84
N GLN A 531 -24.14 -21.47 3.14
CA GLN A 531 -23.97 -22.86 3.54
C GLN A 531 -23.14 -22.92 4.82
N VAL A 532 -23.52 -23.84 5.70
CA VAL A 532 -22.75 -24.14 6.91
C VAL A 532 -22.31 -25.59 6.86
N TRP A 533 -21.00 -25.77 6.99
CA TRP A 533 -20.33 -27.06 6.98
C TRP A 533 -19.69 -27.30 8.35
N ALA A 534 -19.99 -28.45 8.93
CA ALA A 534 -19.34 -28.98 10.13
C ALA A 534 -18.39 -30.08 9.65
N ASP A 535 -17.08 -29.79 9.67
CA ASP A 535 -16.06 -30.55 8.93
C ASP A 535 -16.44 -30.70 7.44
N ASP A 536 -16.60 -31.94 6.97
CA ASP A 536 -16.98 -32.26 5.59
C ASP A 536 -18.49 -32.44 5.39
N GLU A 537 -19.31 -32.25 6.43
CA GLU A 537 -20.77 -32.40 6.36
C GLU A 537 -21.48 -31.05 6.25
N LYS A 538 -22.23 -30.82 5.16
CA LYS A 538 -23.14 -29.67 5.07
C LYS A 538 -24.33 -29.87 6.00
N VAL A 539 -24.35 -29.14 7.12
CA VAL A 539 -25.40 -29.21 8.13
C VAL A 539 -26.54 -28.22 7.86
N TRP A 540 -26.31 -27.21 7.02
CA TRP A 540 -27.33 -26.22 6.66
C TRP A 540 -27.09 -25.57 5.30
N ASP A 541 -28.19 -25.15 4.67
CA ASP A 541 -28.23 -24.43 3.39
C ASP A 541 -29.43 -23.47 3.42
N SER A 542 -29.22 -22.20 3.04
CA SER A 542 -30.29 -21.22 3.03
C SER A 542 -31.29 -21.41 1.89
N GLY A 543 -30.89 -22.08 0.80
CA GLY A 543 -31.41 -21.81 -0.54
C GLY A 543 -31.03 -20.40 -1.03
N VAL A 544 -31.41 -20.04 -2.25
CA VAL A 544 -31.13 -18.69 -2.79
C VAL A 544 -31.78 -17.62 -1.92
N VAL A 545 -31.01 -16.62 -1.50
CA VAL A 545 -31.41 -15.42 -0.78
C VAL A 545 -31.25 -14.25 -1.74
N HIS A 546 -32.30 -13.45 -1.87
CA HIS A 546 -32.33 -12.31 -2.79
C HIS A 546 -32.13 -11.00 -2.04
N ALA A 547 -31.58 -9.99 -2.72
CA ALA A 547 -31.53 -8.63 -2.21
C ALA A 547 -32.90 -8.11 -1.78
N GLY A 548 -32.94 -7.40 -0.64
CA GLY A 548 -34.17 -6.86 -0.06
C GLY A 548 -35.05 -7.87 0.68
N GLU A 549 -34.72 -9.16 0.68
CA GLU A 549 -35.32 -10.12 1.60
C GLU A 549 -34.86 -9.85 3.04
N GLY A 550 -35.74 -10.12 4.01
CA GLY A 550 -35.32 -10.10 5.42
C GLY A 550 -34.34 -11.22 5.71
N ALA A 551 -33.44 -11.00 6.68
CA ALA A 551 -32.46 -11.99 7.09
C ALA A 551 -33.11 -13.33 7.46
N ARG A 552 -32.43 -14.43 7.08
CA ARG A 552 -32.81 -15.80 7.43
C ARG A 552 -32.07 -16.20 8.70
N ASP A 553 -32.81 -16.34 9.79
CA ASP A 553 -32.25 -16.85 11.04
C ASP A 553 -31.98 -18.35 10.94
N MET A 554 -30.84 -18.77 11.46
CA MET A 554 -30.43 -20.17 11.51
C MET A 554 -29.80 -20.52 12.85
N ASP A 555 -29.99 -21.77 13.27
CA ASP A 555 -29.43 -22.34 14.49
C ASP A 555 -29.31 -23.86 14.33
N VAL A 556 -28.08 -24.35 14.20
CA VAL A 556 -27.78 -25.75 13.85
C VAL A 556 -26.80 -26.39 14.81
N HIS A 557 -26.93 -27.71 14.94
CA HIS A 557 -25.99 -28.53 15.70
C HIS A 557 -24.71 -28.78 14.89
N LEU A 558 -23.57 -28.73 15.57
CA LEU A 558 -22.25 -28.88 14.96
C LEU A 558 -21.68 -30.30 15.09
N ASN A 559 -22.41 -31.24 15.70
CA ASN A 559 -22.03 -32.65 15.81
C ASN A 559 -20.61 -32.90 16.36
N ASP A 560 -20.15 -32.08 17.31
CA ASP A 560 -18.80 -32.11 17.89
C ASP A 560 -17.69 -32.00 16.81
N ALA A 561 -17.94 -31.22 15.75
CA ALA A 561 -17.00 -31.02 14.65
C ALA A 561 -15.68 -30.38 15.09
N GLU A 562 -14.63 -30.68 14.35
CA GLU A 562 -13.30 -30.09 14.51
C GLU A 562 -13.25 -28.66 13.97
N THR A 563 -13.96 -28.41 12.87
CA THR A 563 -13.96 -27.16 12.12
C THR A 563 -15.36 -26.71 11.73
N LEU A 564 -15.57 -25.40 11.70
CA LEU A 564 -16.74 -24.75 11.12
C LEU A 564 -16.30 -24.05 9.84
N ARG A 565 -16.96 -24.35 8.73
CA ARG A 565 -16.76 -23.67 7.45
C ARG A 565 -18.05 -22.96 7.02
N LEU A 566 -17.96 -21.64 6.90
CA LEU A 566 -19.02 -20.74 6.43
C LEU A 566 -18.77 -20.42 4.97
N VAL A 567 -19.74 -20.69 4.10
CA VAL A 567 -19.60 -20.52 2.65
C VAL A 567 -20.73 -19.69 2.10
N VAL A 568 -20.41 -18.76 1.20
CA VAL A 568 -21.39 -18.06 0.36
C VAL A 568 -21.10 -18.39 -1.10
N THR A 569 -22.11 -18.84 -1.85
CA THR A 569 -22.00 -19.11 -3.30
C THR A 569 -22.91 -18.18 -4.10
N ASP A 570 -22.62 -18.04 -5.39
CA ASP A 570 -23.12 -17.01 -6.31
C ASP A 570 -24.53 -17.22 -6.90
N GLY A 571 -25.48 -17.79 -6.14
CA GLY A 571 -26.91 -17.86 -6.52
C GLY A 571 -27.26 -18.71 -7.77
N GLY A 572 -26.28 -19.06 -8.60
CA GLY A 572 -26.43 -19.57 -9.95
C GLY A 572 -26.47 -18.52 -11.06
N ASP A 573 -26.16 -17.23 -10.79
CA ASP A 573 -26.25 -16.11 -11.74
C ASP A 573 -24.97 -15.23 -11.81
N GLU A 574 -23.81 -15.82 -11.48
CA GLU A 574 -22.52 -15.11 -11.33
C GLU A 574 -22.53 -14.18 -10.11
N ASN A 575 -21.39 -13.61 -9.71
CA ASN A 575 -21.25 -12.96 -8.39
C ASN A 575 -21.60 -11.46 -8.35
N TRP A 576 -22.50 -11.02 -9.23
CA TRP A 576 -22.85 -9.61 -9.37
C TRP A 576 -23.56 -9.10 -8.13
N TRP A 577 -22.91 -8.20 -7.39
CA TRP A 577 -23.46 -7.57 -6.18
C TRP A 577 -23.80 -8.53 -5.04
N ASP A 578 -23.12 -9.67 -5.00
CA ASP A 578 -23.29 -10.72 -3.98
C ASP A 578 -22.60 -10.39 -2.65
N TYR A 579 -22.79 -9.15 -2.18
CA TYR A 579 -22.40 -8.72 -0.84
C TYR A 579 -23.33 -9.39 0.16
N ALA A 580 -22.75 -10.14 1.08
CA ALA A 580 -23.46 -11.08 1.93
C ALA A 580 -22.99 -11.00 3.37
N ASP A 581 -23.96 -10.89 4.28
CA ASP A 581 -23.73 -10.70 5.70
C ASP A 581 -24.10 -11.95 6.50
N TRP A 582 -23.16 -12.36 7.36
CA TRP A 582 -23.38 -13.29 8.45
C TRP A 582 -23.61 -12.51 9.76
N GLY A 583 -24.81 -11.97 9.95
CA GLY A 583 -25.19 -11.22 11.14
C GLY A 583 -25.21 -12.07 12.42
N LEU A 584 -24.60 -11.56 13.49
CA LEU A 584 -24.50 -12.20 14.82
C LEU A 584 -23.98 -13.66 14.79
N ALA A 585 -23.18 -14.00 13.77
CA ALA A 585 -22.62 -15.34 13.61
C ALA A 585 -21.81 -15.75 14.84
N ARG A 586 -22.26 -16.81 15.53
CA ARG A 586 -21.68 -17.23 16.80
C ARG A 586 -21.72 -18.74 17.00
N VAL A 587 -20.71 -19.24 17.70
CA VAL A 587 -20.63 -20.62 18.16
C VAL A 587 -20.92 -20.71 19.65
N THR A 588 -21.47 -21.84 20.09
CA THR A 588 -21.65 -22.17 21.51
C THR A 588 -20.89 -23.45 21.83
N CYS A 589 -19.93 -23.33 22.74
CA CYS A 589 -18.94 -24.36 23.06
C CYS A 589 -18.93 -24.69 24.55
N GLY A 590 -18.30 -25.82 24.88
CA GLY A 590 -18.01 -26.23 26.24
C GLY A 590 -17.20 -25.16 26.97
N GLY A 591 -17.38 -25.11 28.29
CA GLY A 591 -16.70 -24.15 29.18
C GLY A 591 -15.59 -24.79 29.99
#